data_AF-A0A7W0PA20-F1
#
_entry.id   AF-A0A7W0PA20-F1
#
_cell.length_a   1.000
_cell.length_b   1.000
_cell.length_c   1.000
_cell.angle_alpha   90.00
_cell.angle_beta   90.00
_cell.angle_gamma   90.00
#
_symmetry.space_group_name_H-M   'P 1'
#
loop_
_entity.id
_entity.type
_entity.pdbx_description
1 polymer ?
#
loop_
_entity_poly.entity_id
_entity_poly.type
_entity_poly.pdbx_seq_one_letter_code
_entity_poly.pdbx_strand_id
1 'polypeptide(L)' 'MLVGGAEERAEVTIAFPDMPRFRDLIARSEWALRRLGVRVFLVNEGGDVEELFGS' A
#
# COMPACT_ATOMS: atom_id res chain seq x y z
N MET A 1 9.01 17.35 20.66
CA MET A 1 9.42 18.27 19.57
C MET A 1 10.01 17.40 18.48
N LEU A 2 9.24 17.09 17.44
CA LEU A 2 9.74 16.33 16.29
C LEU A 2 10.26 17.34 15.28
N VAL A 3 11.59 17.39 15.13
CA VAL A 3 12.25 18.19 14.11
C VAL A 3 12.27 17.33 12.85
N GLY A 4 11.31 17.55 11.96
CA GLY A 4 11.32 16.98 10.61
C GLY A 4 11.64 18.09 9.63
N GLY A 5 12.90 18.16 9.18
CA GLY A 5 13.29 19.02 8.08
C GLY A 5 12.48 18.70 6.83
N ALA A 6 12.22 19.72 6.01
CA ALA A 6 11.63 19.52 4.69
C ALA A 6 12.46 18.47 3.92
N GLU A 7 11.78 17.44 3.39
CA GLU A 7 12.22 16.39 2.44
C GLU A 7 12.00 14.91 2.84
N GLU A 8 11.32 14.60 3.95
CA GLU A 8 10.89 13.22 4.22
C GLU A 8 9.44 13.02 3.76
N ARG A 9 9.22 12.60 2.50
CA ARG A 9 7.89 12.12 2.08
C ARG A 9 7.56 10.91 2.96
N ALA A 10 6.62 11.05 3.88
CA ALA A 10 6.16 9.95 4.72
C ALA A 10 5.74 8.77 3.83
N GLU A 11 6.48 7.66 3.91
CA GLU A 11 6.20 6.45 3.15
C GLU A 11 4.99 5.77 3.78
N VAL A 12 3.82 5.94 3.17
CA VAL A 12 2.58 5.32 3.64
C VAL A 12 2.47 3.91 3.07
N THR A 13 2.33 2.93 3.96
CA THR A 13 2.15 1.52 3.62
C THR A 13 0.81 1.02 4.16
N ILE A 14 0.08 0.28 3.34
CA ILE A 14 -1.22 -0.31 3.71
C ILE A 14 -1.21 -1.80 3.37
N ALA A 15 -1.69 -2.63 4.30
CA ALA A 15 -1.87 -4.06 4.09
C ALA A 15 -3.36 -4.41 4.09
N PHE A 16 -3.77 -5.28 3.17
CA PHE A 16 -5.12 -5.83 3.10
C PHE A 16 -5.07 -7.36 3.16
N PRO A 17 -6.11 -8.02 3.68
CA PRO A 17 -6.30 -9.45 3.44
C PRO A 17 -6.37 -9.74 1.94
N ASP A 18 -5.74 -10.83 1.47
CA ASP A 18 -5.85 -11.30 0.09
C ASP A 18 -7.23 -11.94 -0.14
N MET A 19 -8.23 -11.09 -0.38
CA MET A 19 -9.60 -11.49 -0.65
C MET A 19 -10.11 -10.75 -1.90
N PRO A 20 -11.00 -11.37 -2.71
CA PRO A 20 -11.49 -10.76 -3.95
C PRO A 20 -11.99 -9.31 -3.79
N ARG A 21 -12.75 -9.03 -2.72
CA ARG A 21 -13.28 -7.68 -2.43
C ARG A 21 -12.19 -6.61 -2.29
N PHE A 22 -11.03 -6.95 -1.73
CA PHE A 22 -9.92 -6.00 -1.55
C PHE A 22 -9.11 -5.88 -2.83
N ARG A 23 -8.91 -6.96 -3.57
CA ARG A 23 -8.31 -6.92 -4.90
C ARG A 23 -9.09 -6.00 -5.83
N ASP A 24 -10.42 -6.10 -5.83
CA ASP A 24 -11.30 -5.23 -6.63
C ASP A 24 -11.27 -3.77 -6.16
N LEU A 25 -11.18 -3.51 -4.86
CA LEU A 25 -11.03 -2.16 -4.32
C LEU A 25 -9.70 -1.53 -4.73
N ILE A 26 -8.62 -2.29 -4.61
CA ILE A 26 -7.26 -1.87 -4.96
C ILE A 26 -7.17 -1.61 -6.45
N ALA A 27 -7.66 -2.51 -7.31
CA ALA A 27 -7.67 -2.33 -8.76
C ALA A 27 -8.42 -1.05 -9.19
N ARG A 28 -9.58 -0.77 -8.60
CA ARG A 28 -10.34 0.48 -8.86
C ARG A 28 -9.61 1.74 -8.39
N SER A 29 -8.74 1.60 -7.40
CA SER A 29 -8.05 2.72 -6.73
C SER A 29 -6.57 2.84 -7.12
N GLU A 30 -6.05 1.95 -7.98
CA GLU A 30 -4.62 1.84 -8.31
C GLU A 30 -4.02 3.19 -8.72
N TRP A 31 -4.71 3.92 -9.59
CA TRP A 31 -4.24 5.22 -10.09
C TRP A 31 -3.96 6.22 -8.95
N ALA A 32 -4.80 6.23 -7.92
CA ALA A 32 -4.67 7.14 -6.79
C ALA A 32 -3.56 6.67 -5.84
N LEU A 33 -3.51 5.35 -5.58
CA LEU A 33 -2.50 4.74 -4.72
C LEU A 33 -1.08 4.97 -5.28
N ARG A 34 -0.89 4.78 -6.58
CA ARG A 34 0.38 5.05 -7.27
C ARG A 34 0.74 6.53 -7.28
N ARG A 35 -0.23 7.41 -7.55
CA ARG A 35 -0.01 8.87 -7.52
C ARG A 35 0.42 9.37 -6.14
N LEU A 36 -0.11 8.76 -5.08
CA LEU A 36 0.21 9.10 -3.69
C LEU A 36 1.49 8.41 -3.19
N GLY A 37 2.09 7.51 -3.97
CA GLY A 37 3.26 6.74 -3.54
C GLY A 37 2.96 5.78 -2.39
N VAL A 38 1.72 5.29 -2.29
CA VAL A 38 1.31 4.34 -1.26
C VAL A 38 1.73 2.93 -1.68
N ARG A 39 2.45 2.24 -0.81
CA ARG A 39 2.78 0.83 -1.00
C ARG A 39 1.66 -0.05 -0.48
N VAL A 40 1.26 -1.04 -1.27
CA VAL A 40 0.11 -1.89 -0.98
C VAL A 40 0.55 -3.35 -0.94
N PHE A 41 0.21 -3.99 0.17
CA PHE A 41 0.51 -5.38 0.44
C PHE A 41 -0.78 -6.18 0.58
N LEU A 42 -0.77 -7.41 0.06
CA LEU A 42 -1.78 -8.42 0.32
C LEU A 42 -1.23 -9.47 1.27
N VAL A 43 -2.01 -9.83 2.28
CA VAL A 43 -1.67 -10.85 3.27
C VAL A 43 -2.63 -12.01 3.13
N ASN A 44 -2.14 -13.20 2.79
CA ASN A 44 -2.98 -14.38 2.68
C ASN A 44 -3.24 -15.04 4.06
N GLU A 45 -4.09 -16.06 4.11
CA GLU A 45 -4.43 -16.77 5.37
C GLU A 45 -3.24 -17.55 5.97
N GLY A 46 -2.24 -17.89 5.16
CA GLY A 46 -0.98 -18.50 5.59
C GLY A 46 0.01 -17.50 6.20
N GLY A 47 -0.27 -16.20 6.09
CA GLY A 47 0.62 -15.12 6.52
C GLY A 47 1.67 -14.71 5.49
N ASP A 48 1.61 -15.22 4.26
CA ASP A 48 2.48 -14.73 3.18
C ASP A 48 2.04 -13.34 2.74
N VAL A 49 3.04 -12.54 2.34
CA VAL A 49 2.87 -11.14 1.97
C VAL A 49 3.29 -10.93 0.52
N GLU A 50 2.39 -10.37 -0.30
CA GLU A 50 2.63 -9.97 -1.69
C GLU A 50 2.58 -8.45 -1.81
N GLU A 51 3.60 -7.82 -2.42
CA GLU A 51 3.56 -6.39 -2.78
C GLU A 51 3.00 -6.22 -4.20
N LEU A 52 1.95 -5.39 -4.36
CA LEU A 52 1.24 -5.28 -5.65
C LEU A 52 1.81 -4.24 -6.62
N PHE A 53 2.52 -3.23 -6.12
CA PHE A 53 2.96 -2.07 -6.92
C PHE A 53 4.46 -1.78 -6.79
N GLY A 54 5.24 -2.76 -6.31
CA GLY A 54 6.68 -2.66 -6.20
C GLY A 54 7.34 -2.50 -7.58
N SER A 55 8.25 -1.53 -7.69
CA SER A 55 9.15 -1.34 -8.84
C SER A 55 10.33 -2.30 -8.78
#